data_AF-A0A946ZX59-F1
#
_entry.id   AF-A0A946ZX59-F1
#
_cell.length_a   1.000
_cell.length_b   1.000
_cell.length_c   1.000
_cell.angle_alpha   90.00
_cell.angle_beta   90.00
_cell.angle_gamma   90.00
#
_symmetry.space_group_name_H-M   'P 1'
#
loop_
_entity.id
_entity.type
_entity.pdbx_description
1 polymer ?
#
loop_
_entity_poly.entity_id
_entity_poly.type
_entity_poly.pdbx_seq_one_letter_code
_entity_poly.pdbx_strand_id
1 'polypeptide(L)'
;MRKIFLALALMHLGMVQAQDTGEDDWGAWYMYFGTNQIAEKLSIHSEAQFRYYETGGNFNQLLLRTGLNYHINSNAIATFGYAYINTDNTFEEFENEVNFKENRIFQQF
;
A
#
# COMPACT_ATOMS: atom_id res chain seq x y z
N MET A 1 44.95 17.56 -28.32
CA MET A 1 43.49 17.79 -28.43
C MET A 1 42.67 16.56 -28.06
N ARG A 2 42.83 15.39 -28.71
CA ARG A 2 42.05 14.17 -28.40
C ARG A 2 42.06 13.73 -26.92
N LYS A 3 43.21 13.83 -26.24
CA LYS A 3 43.35 13.48 -24.81
C LYS A 3 42.63 14.45 -23.86
N ILE A 4 42.51 15.72 -24.25
CA ILE A 4 41.80 16.76 -23.49
C ILE A 4 40.29 16.54 -23.60
N PHE A 5 39.80 16.22 -24.80
CA PHE A 5 38.40 15.81 -24.99
C PHE A 5 38.05 14.56 -24.19
N LEU A 6 38.94 13.57 -24.13
CA LEU A 6 38.72 12.37 -23.33
C LEU A 6 38.66 12.70 -21.83
N ALA A 7 39.56 13.56 -21.33
CA ALA A 7 39.58 13.97 -19.93
C ALA A 7 38.32 14.74 -19.53
N LEU A 8 37.83 15.63 -20.40
CA LEU A 8 36.59 16.38 -20.19
C LEU A 8 35.35 15.47 -20.20
N ALA A 9 35.32 14.46 -21.08
CA ALA A 9 34.25 13.47 -21.12
C ALA A 9 34.24 12.58 -19.86
N LEU A 10 35.41 12.18 -19.36
CA LEU A 10 35.54 11.41 -18.12
C LEU A 10 35.12 12.20 -16.87
N MET A 11 35.35 13.53 -16.84
CA MET A 11 34.88 14.39 -15.75
C MET A 11 33.34 14.52 -15.69
N HIS A 12 32.63 14.36 -16.80
CA HIS A 12 31.16 14.43 -16.84
C HIS A 12 30.47 13.16 -16.32
N LEU A 13 31.18 12.04 -16.17
CA LEU A 13 30.60 10.78 -15.67
C LEU A 13 30.37 10.77 -14.14
N GLY A 14 31.00 11.69 -13.40
CA GLY A 14 30.96 11.71 -11.92
C GLY A 14 29.81 12.49 -11.30
N MET A 15 28.97 13.18 -12.09
CA MET A 15 27.95 14.12 -11.57
C MET A 15 26.50 13.74 -11.93
N VAL A 16 26.24 12.50 -12.36
CA VAL A 16 24.86 12.06 -12.60
C VAL A 16 24.24 11.57 -11.28
N GLN A 17 23.82 12.52 -10.45
CA GLN A 17 22.93 12.27 -9.30
C GLN A 17 21.49 12.51 -9.77
N ALA A 18 20.97 11.59 -10.59
CA ALA A 18 19.58 11.65 -11.08
C ALA A 18 18.64 10.74 -10.28
N GLN A 19 19.15 10.06 -9.26
CA GLN A 19 18.42 9.07 -8.49
C GLN A 19 18.14 9.68 -7.13
N ASP A 20 16.86 9.90 -6.84
CA ASP A 20 16.42 10.12 -5.48
C ASP A 20 16.67 8.84 -4.69
N THR A 21 17.34 8.92 -3.54
CA THR A 21 17.81 7.73 -2.80
C THR A 21 16.71 7.02 -2.01
N GLY A 22 15.47 7.48 -2.16
CA GLY A 22 14.31 7.08 -1.37
C GLY A 22 14.00 8.14 -0.31
N GLU A 23 12.77 8.09 0.20
CA GLU A 23 12.31 8.97 1.28
C GLU A 23 12.94 8.58 2.62
N ASP A 24 13.27 9.59 3.44
CA ASP A 24 13.85 9.41 4.78
C ASP A 24 12.78 9.17 5.87
N ASP A 25 11.50 9.10 5.49
CA ASP A 25 10.37 8.96 6.40
C ASP A 25 10.03 7.49 6.68
N TRP A 26 9.68 7.21 7.94
CA TRP A 26 9.28 5.89 8.39
C TRP A 26 7.77 5.77 8.42
N GLY A 27 7.18 5.09 7.44
CA GLY A 27 5.76 4.76 7.44
C GLY A 27 5.36 3.68 8.45
N ALA A 28 4.07 3.59 8.77
CA ALA A 28 3.53 2.58 9.68
C ALA A 28 2.19 2.02 9.21
N TRP A 29 2.03 0.70 9.30
CA TRP A 29 0.79 0.00 8.98
C TRP A 29 0.22 -0.67 10.23
N TYR A 30 -0.90 -0.16 10.71
CA TYR A 30 -1.64 -0.75 11.81
C TYR A 30 -2.76 -1.61 11.24
N MET A 31 -2.69 -2.92 11.45
CA MET A 31 -3.60 -3.88 10.83
C MET A 31 -4.31 -4.71 11.88
N TYR A 32 -5.61 -4.88 11.70
CA TYR A 32 -6.44 -5.83 12.43
C TYR A 32 -7.06 -6.81 11.43
N PHE A 33 -6.99 -8.11 11.76
CA PHE A 33 -7.63 -9.19 11.03
C PHE A 33 -8.45 -10.03 12.01
N GLY A 34 -9.73 -10.19 11.72
CA GLY A 34 -10.66 -11.02 12.46
C GLY A 34 -11.27 -12.09 11.56
N THR A 35 -11.35 -13.32 12.07
CA THR A 35 -12.09 -14.41 11.42
C THR A 35 -12.97 -15.06 12.47
N ASN A 36 -14.28 -14.91 12.33
CA ASN A 36 -15.25 -15.40 13.30
C ASN A 36 -16.10 -16.51 12.68
N GLN A 37 -16.01 -17.73 13.21
CA GLN A 37 -16.83 -18.85 12.75
C GLN A 37 -18.29 -18.61 13.13
N ILE A 38 -19.20 -18.77 12.17
CA ILE A 38 -20.64 -18.59 12.37
C ILE A 38 -21.45 -19.87 12.10
N ALA A 39 -20.88 -20.82 11.36
CA ALA A 39 -21.43 -22.16 11.14
C ALA A 39 -20.30 -23.13 10.80
N GLU A 40 -20.56 -24.44 10.68
CA GLU A 40 -19.51 -25.45 10.43
C GLU A 40 -18.59 -25.13 9.24
N LYS A 41 -19.14 -24.61 8.14
CA LYS A 41 -18.38 -24.28 6.92
C LYS A 41 -18.29 -22.78 6.62
N LEU A 42 -18.72 -21.91 7.53
CA LEU A 42 -18.80 -20.47 7.28
C LEU A 42 -18.13 -19.66 8.40
N SER A 43 -17.34 -18.68 8.00
CA SER A 43 -16.84 -17.64 8.90
C SER A 43 -16.96 -16.26 8.27
N ILE A 44 -16.93 -15.21 9.08
CA ILE A 44 -16.87 -13.83 8.63
C ILE A 44 -15.43 -13.35 8.74
N HIS A 45 -14.87 -12.86 7.63
CA HIS A 45 -13.62 -12.09 7.61
C HIS A 45 -13.92 -10.62 7.89
N SER A 46 -13.13 -10.00 8.75
CA SER A 46 -13.20 -8.57 9.03
C SER A 46 -11.80 -8.01 9.15
N GLU A 47 -11.55 -6.89 8.52
CA GLU A 47 -10.23 -6.33 8.43
C GLU A 47 -10.27 -4.81 8.37
N ALA A 48 -9.35 -4.20 9.11
CA ALA A 48 -9.07 -2.78 9.06
C ALA A 48 -7.57 -2.58 9.00
N GLN A 49 -7.11 -1.79 8.04
CA GLN A 49 -5.73 -1.33 7.96
C GLN A 49 -5.71 0.19 7.94
N PHE A 50 -4.87 0.76 8.79
CA PHE A 50 -4.52 2.18 8.80
C PHE A 50 -3.08 2.29 8.37
N ARG A 51 -2.86 3.00 7.26
CA ARG A 51 -1.53 3.22 6.71
C ARG A 51 -1.19 4.68 6.86
N TYR A 52 -0.01 4.91 7.43
CA TYR A 52 0.57 6.21 7.62
C TYR A 52 1.84 6.31 6.81
N TYR A 53 2.02 7.46 6.16
CA TYR A 53 3.25 7.81 5.46
C TYR A 53 4.38 8.08 6.47
N GLU A 54 4.04 8.62 7.65
CA GLU A 54 4.96 8.79 8.79
C GLU A 54 4.41 8.14 10.07
N THR A 55 5.25 7.48 10.87
CA THR A 55 4.80 6.60 11.97
C THR A 55 3.95 7.33 13.03
N GLY A 56 4.16 8.63 13.23
CA GLY A 56 3.47 9.46 14.22
C GLY A 56 2.55 10.54 13.64
N GLY A 57 2.40 10.62 12.32
CA GLY A 57 1.71 11.70 11.61
C GLY A 57 1.34 11.31 10.19
N ASN A 58 0.78 12.23 9.40
CA ASN A 58 0.60 12.04 7.96
C ASN A 58 -0.13 10.73 7.54
N PHE A 59 -1.45 10.75 7.72
CA PHE A 59 -2.30 9.62 7.35
C PHE A 59 -2.37 9.46 5.83
N ASN A 60 -2.15 8.24 5.34
CA ASN A 60 -2.13 7.95 3.91
C ASN A 60 -3.40 7.21 3.46
N GLN A 61 -3.78 6.12 4.14
CA GLN A 61 -4.84 5.26 3.62
C GLN A 61 -5.58 4.46 4.69
N LEU A 62 -6.91 4.42 4.57
CA LEU A 62 -7.80 3.52 5.30
C LEU A 62 -8.22 2.40 4.34
N LEU A 63 -7.99 1.15 4.72
CA LEU A 63 -8.46 -0.01 3.99
C LEU A 63 -9.34 -0.85 4.90
N LEU A 64 -10.62 -0.96 4.55
CA LEU A 64 -11.58 -1.80 5.24
C LEU A 64 -12.00 -2.94 4.31
N ARG A 65 -11.89 -4.17 4.79
CA ARG A 65 -12.39 -5.36 4.10
C ARG A 65 -13.29 -6.17 5.00
N THR A 66 -14.35 -6.69 4.44
CA THR A 66 -15.20 -7.69 5.10
C THR A 66 -15.71 -8.68 4.08
N GLY A 67 -15.93 -9.92 4.50
CA GLY A 67 -16.37 -10.96 3.58
C GLY A 67 -16.88 -12.20 4.29
N LEU A 68 -17.60 -13.01 3.53
CA LEU A 68 -18.00 -14.35 3.94
C LEU A 68 -16.96 -15.34 3.41
N ASN A 69 -16.48 -16.17 4.32
CA ASN A 69 -15.56 -17.26 4.03
C ASN A 69 -16.36 -18.56 3.96
N TYR A 70 -16.14 -19.33 2.91
CA TYR A 70 -16.60 -20.71 2.77
C TYR A 70 -15.42 -21.67 2.90
N HIS A 71 -15.46 -22.51 3.93
CA HIS A 71 -14.43 -23.50 4.24
C HIS A 71 -14.67 -24.76 3.40
N ILE A 72 -13.92 -24.90 2.31
CA ILE A 72 -14.04 -26.03 1.37
C ILE A 72 -13.51 -27.32 2.02
N ASN A 73 -12.39 -27.19 2.72
CA ASN A 73 -11.78 -28.20 3.60
C ASN A 73 -10.88 -27.50 4.62
N SER A 74 -10.13 -28.26 5.44
CA SER A 74 -9.27 -27.71 6.50
C SER A 74 -8.17 -26.76 6.01
N ASN A 75 -7.83 -26.82 4.71
CA ASN A 75 -6.69 -26.12 4.13
C ASN A 75 -7.10 -25.17 2.99
N ALA A 76 -8.39 -25.00 2.71
CA ALA A 76 -8.87 -24.20 1.58
C ALA A 76 -10.13 -23.40 1.96
N ILE A 77 -10.05 -22.08 1.83
CA ILE A 77 -11.11 -21.14 2.18
C ILE A 77 -11.32 -20.16 1.03
N ALA A 78 -12.50 -20.19 0.42
CA ALA A 78 -12.89 -19.16 -0.53
C ALA A 78 -13.58 -18.01 0.20
N THR A 79 -13.14 -16.77 -0.04
CA THR A 79 -13.72 -15.55 0.53
C THR A 79 -14.35 -14.72 -0.55
N PHE A 80 -15.57 -14.25 -0.31
CA PHE A 80 -16.24 -13.26 -1.15
C PHE A 80 -16.77 -12.13 -0.28
N GLY A 81 -16.53 -10.89 -0.68
CA GLY A 81 -16.83 -9.75 0.16
C GLY A 81 -16.69 -8.41 -0.54
N TYR A 82 -16.46 -7.40 0.27
CA TYR A 82 -16.39 -6.01 -0.15
C TYR A 82 -15.17 -5.31 0.46
N ALA A 83 -14.57 -4.41 -0.32
CA ALA A 83 -13.51 -3.54 0.10
C ALA A 83 -13.93 -2.07 -0.06
N TYR A 84 -13.70 -1.30 1.00
CA TYR A 84 -13.73 0.16 0.98
C TYR A 84 -12.32 0.66 1.25
N ILE A 85 -11.77 1.47 0.34
CA ILE A 85 -10.46 2.08 0.50
C ILE A 85 -10.63 3.59 0.38
N ASN A 86 -10.10 4.34 1.34
CA ASN A 86 -10.06 5.78 1.30
C ASN A 86 -8.59 6.20 1.37
N THR A 87 -8.09 6.76 0.29
CA THR A 87 -6.72 7.26 0.18
C THR A 87 -6.75 8.77 0.28
N ASP A 88 -6.00 9.29 1.24
CA ASP A 88 -5.60 10.68 1.24
C ASP A 88 -4.45 10.80 0.24
N ASN A 89 -4.60 11.64 -0.79
CA ASN A 89 -3.53 11.87 -1.77
C ASN A 89 -2.73 13.15 -1.47
N THR A 90 -3.10 13.88 -0.42
CA THR A 90 -2.43 15.12 0.01
C THR A 90 -1.31 14.85 1.00
N PHE A 91 -0.99 13.59 1.28
CA PHE A 91 0.06 13.17 2.22
C PHE A 91 1.47 13.61 1.79
N GLU A 92 1.71 13.85 0.50
CA GLU A 92 2.96 14.44 -0.03
C GLU A 92 2.85 15.97 -0.26
N GLU A 93 1.81 16.64 0.27
CA GLU A 93 1.57 18.09 0.20
C GLU A 93 1.55 18.71 -1.23
N PHE A 94 1.30 17.92 -2.28
CA PHE A 94 1.19 18.47 -3.63
C PHE A 94 -0.07 19.32 -3.84
N GLU A 95 0.09 20.46 -4.53
CA GLU A 95 -1.03 21.32 -4.88
C GLU A 95 -1.99 20.61 -5.86
N ASN A 96 -3.28 20.57 -5.51
CA ASN A 96 -4.42 20.02 -6.27
C ASN A 96 -4.63 18.48 -6.24
N GLU A 97 -3.95 17.76 -5.35
CA GLU A 97 -4.30 16.37 -5.07
C GLU A 97 -5.68 16.27 -4.38
N VAL A 98 -6.49 15.29 -4.78
CA VAL A 98 -7.85 15.10 -4.25
C VAL A 98 -7.97 13.69 -3.68
N ASN A 99 -8.54 13.60 -2.48
CA ASN A 99 -8.75 12.30 -1.82
C ASN A 99 -9.61 11.38 -2.67
N PHE A 100 -9.20 10.11 -2.74
CA PHE A 100 -9.81 9.10 -3.57
C PHE A 100 -10.50 8.03 -2.73
N LYS A 101 -11.73 7.69 -3.10
CA LYS A 101 -12.54 6.64 -2.46
C LYS A 101 -12.79 5.53 -3.44
N GLU A 102 -12.29 4.34 -3.14
CA GLU A 102 -12.50 3.12 -3.91
C GLU A 102 -13.50 2.20 -3.21
N ASN A 103 -14.36 1.62 -4.01
CA ASN A 103 -15.37 0.64 -3.61
C ASN A 103 -15.30 -0.52 -4.58
N ARG A 104 -14.95 -1.72 -4.11
CA ARG A 104 -14.87 -2.90 -4.99
C ARG A 104 -15.22 -4.20 -4.31
N ILE A 105 -15.54 -5.19 -5.13
CA ILE A 105 -15.69 -6.58 -4.70
C ILE A 105 -14.32 -7.09 -4.25
N PHE A 106 -14.30 -7.76 -3.10
CA PHE A 106 -13.14 -8.44 -2.54
C PHE A 106 -13.29 -9.95 -2.66
N GLN A 107 -12.24 -10.62 -3.12
CA GLN A 107 -12.18 -12.08 -3.23
C GLN A 107 -10.80 -12.57 -2.79
N GLN A 108 -10.75 -13.73 -2.13
CA GLN A 108 -9.51 -14.38 -1.69
C GLN A 108 -9.72 -15.90 -1.69
N PHE A 109 -8.67 -16.68 -1.92
CA PHE A 109 -8.68 -18.15 -1.89
C PHE A 109 -7.46 -18.67 -1.13
#